data_AF-A0A1X0IAM0-F1
#
_entry.id   AF-A0A1X0IAM0-F1
#
_cell.length_a   1.000
_cell.length_b   1.000
_cell.length_c   1.000
_cell.angle_alpha   90.00
_cell.angle_beta   90.00
_cell.angle_gamma   90.00
#
_symmetry.space_group_name_H-M   'P 1'
#
loop_
_entity.id
_entity.type
_entity.pdbx_description
1 polymer ?
#
loop_
_entity_poly.entity_id
_entity_poly.type
_entity_poly.pdbx_seq_one_letter_code
_entity_poly.pdbx_strand_id
1 'polypeptide(L)'
;MTVSLLRARSTLVWLLLVVVTLLSWALGADHGVGSTVAVVVLGLAVVKVRFVGLDFMELRTAPLILRALFEAYCIMLWMVLAGMYLLL
;
A
#
# COMPACT_ATOMS: atom_id res chain seq x y z
N MET A 1 20.57 19.61 -11.30
CA MET A 1 20.74 18.50 -10.35
C MET A 1 19.44 18.18 -9.57
N THR A 2 18.56 19.15 -9.30
CA THR A 2 17.30 18.93 -8.55
C THR A 2 16.16 18.34 -9.40
N VAL A 3 16.02 18.74 -10.66
CA VAL A 3 14.93 18.27 -11.55
C VAL A 3 15.05 16.80 -11.93
N SER A 4 16.26 16.23 -11.92
CA SER A 4 16.49 14.81 -12.22
C SER A 4 15.98 13.87 -11.11
N LEU A 5 16.04 14.31 -9.84
CA LEU A 5 15.49 13.55 -8.71
C LEU A 5 13.96 13.51 -8.75
N LEU A 6 13.31 14.58 -9.22
CA LEU A 6 11.85 14.61 -9.41
C LEU A 6 11.37 13.59 -10.46
N ARG A 7 12.24 13.25 -11.42
CA ARG A 7 11.93 12.27 -12.48
C ARG A 7 12.26 10.83 -12.07
N ALA A 8 12.92 10.63 -10.92
CA ALA A 8 13.16 9.31 -10.39
C ALA A 8 11.83 8.63 -10.06
N ARG A 9 11.66 7.39 -10.51
CA ARG A 9 10.43 6.63 -10.32
C ARG A 9 10.08 6.47 -8.83
N SER A 10 11.08 6.37 -7.96
CA SER A 10 10.92 6.38 -6.50
C SER A 10 10.26 7.66 -5.98
N THR A 11 10.58 8.83 -6.54
CA THR A 11 9.95 10.11 -6.16
C THR A 11 8.48 10.17 -6.58
N LEU A 12 8.14 9.63 -7.75
CA LEU A 12 6.73 9.53 -8.18
C LEU A 12 5.94 8.57 -7.29
N VAL A 13 6.53 7.43 -6.93
CA VAL A 13 5.90 6.47 -6.01
C VAL A 13 5.76 7.08 -4.62
N TRP A 14 6.75 7.85 -4.16
CA TRP A 14 6.67 8.61 -2.91
C TRP A 14 5.48 9.59 -2.91
N LEU A 15 5.33 10.40 -3.96
CA LEU A 15 4.19 11.32 -4.10
C LEU A 15 2.85 10.57 -4.07
N LEU A 16 2.77 9.44 -4.76
CA LEU A 16 1.58 8.59 -4.73
C LEU A 16 1.30 8.07 -3.31
N LEU A 17 2.31 7.63 -2.57
CA LEU A 17 2.17 7.20 -1.17
C LEU A 17 1.68 8.33 -0.25
N VAL A 18 2.13 9.57 -0.48
CA VAL A 18 1.62 10.74 0.24
C VAL A 18 0.13 10.93 -0.03
N VAL A 19 -0.28 10.91 -1.31
CA VAL A 19 -1.70 11.03 -1.69
C VAL A 19 -2.55 9.93 -1.07
N VAL A 20 -2.10 8.67 -1.15
CA VAL A 20 -2.82 7.53 -0.54
C VAL A 20 -2.96 7.71 0.96
N THR A 21 -1.94 8.25 1.63
CA THR A 21 -1.98 8.51 3.08
C THR A 21 -3.02 9.58 3.42
N LEU A 22 -3.02 10.70 2.70
CA LEU A 22 -4.01 11.76 2.89
C LEU A 22 -5.45 11.27 2.64
N LEU A 23 -5.65 10.47 1.59
CA LEU A 23 -6.94 9.84 1.30
C LEU A 23 -7.38 8.89 2.43
N SER A 24 -6.49 8.02 2.90
CA SER A 24 -6.82 7.10 3.99
C SER A 24 -7.16 7.83 5.29
N TRP A 25 -6.48 8.94 5.57
CA TRP A 25 -6.75 9.77 6.74
C TRP A 25 -8.09 10.49 6.61
N ALA A 26 -8.39 11.11 5.45
CA ALA A 26 -9.66 11.78 5.21
C ALA A 26 -10.85 10.80 5.30
N LEU A 27 -10.70 9.58 4.78
CA LEU A 27 -11.72 8.53 4.88
C LEU A 27 -11.95 8.06 6.33
N GLY A 28 -10.90 8.06 7.16
CA GLY A 28 -10.97 7.63 8.56
C GLY A 28 -11.35 8.73 9.56
N ALA A 29 -11.25 10.01 9.20
CA ALA A 29 -11.42 11.13 10.14
C ALA A 29 -12.88 11.45 10.48
N ASP A 30 -13.81 11.32 9.53
CA ASP A 30 -15.18 11.87 9.67
C ASP A 30 -16.31 10.83 9.84
N HIS A 31 -16.02 9.53 9.73
CA HIS A 31 -17.09 8.52 9.71
C HIS A 31 -16.83 7.40 10.72
N GLY A 32 -17.80 7.16 11.61
CA GLY A 32 -17.88 5.93 12.40
C GLY A 32 -17.67 4.76 11.44
N VAL A 33 -16.67 3.93 11.72
CA VAL A 33 -16.02 3.09 10.71
C VAL A 33 -17.01 2.05 10.17
N GLY A 34 -17.71 2.41 9.11
CA GLY A 34 -18.59 1.49 8.39
C GLY A 34 -17.76 0.35 7.85
N SER A 35 -18.34 -0.85 7.82
CA SER A 35 -17.59 -2.07 7.50
C SER A 35 -16.80 -1.97 6.18
N THR A 36 -17.42 -1.34 5.18
CA THR A 36 -16.81 -1.06 3.87
C THR A 36 -15.63 -0.09 3.93
N VAL A 37 -15.69 0.95 4.77
CA VAL A 37 -14.64 1.98 4.86
C VAL A 37 -13.36 1.37 5.43
N ALA A 38 -13.47 0.51 6.45
CA ALA A 38 -12.32 -0.20 7.00
C ALA A 38 -11.64 -1.11 5.97
N VAL A 39 -12.42 -1.89 5.21
CA VAL A 39 -11.88 -2.77 4.16
C VAL A 39 -11.14 -1.97 3.08
N VAL A 40 -11.68 -0.80 2.71
CA VAL A 40 -11.01 0.13 1.77
C VAL A 40 -9.72 0.66 2.35
N VAL A 41 -9.71 1.12 3.61
CA VAL A 41 -8.50 1.63 4.28
C VAL A 41 -7.43 0.54 4.40
N LEU A 42 -7.82 -0.69 4.74
CA LEU A 42 -6.92 -1.86 4.75
C LEU A 42 -6.37 -2.15 3.35
N GLY A 43 -7.19 -2.02 2.31
CA GLY A 43 -6.75 -2.11 0.91
C GLY A 43 -5.70 -1.07 0.55
N LEU A 44 -5.94 0.20 0.91
CA LEU A 44 -4.99 1.30 0.70
C LEU A 44 -3.68 1.05 1.46
N ALA A 45 -3.75 0.51 2.68
CA ALA A 45 -2.57 0.18 3.47
C ALA A 45 -1.70 -0.91 2.79
N VAL A 46 -2.31 -1.98 2.27
CA VAL A 46 -1.58 -3.04 1.57
C VAL A 46 -1.01 -2.55 0.24
N VAL A 47 -1.73 -1.67 -0.48
CA VAL A 47 -1.20 -1.01 -1.68
C VAL A 47 0.06 -0.21 -1.34
N LYS A 48 0.08 0.52 -0.22
CA LYS A 48 1.28 1.23 0.25
C LYS A 48 2.43 0.25 0.52
N VAL A 49 2.18 -0.84 1.23
CA VAL A 49 3.19 -1.88 1.50
C VAL A 49 3.79 -2.41 0.20
N ARG A 50 2.95 -2.72 -0.80
CA ARG A 50 3.40 -3.21 -2.11
C ARG A 50 4.31 -2.20 -2.82
N PHE A 51 3.94 -0.92 -2.84
CA PHE A 51 4.77 0.13 -3.44
C PHE A 51 6.11 0.30 -2.72
N VAL A 52 6.10 0.29 -1.39
CA VAL A 52 7.35 0.34 -0.60
C VAL A 52 8.24 -0.87 -0.91
N GLY A 53 7.70 -2.07 -0.90
CA GLY A 53 8.47 -3.27 -1.19
C GLY A 53 9.08 -3.27 -2.60
N LEU A 54 8.26 -3.01 -3.63
CA LEU A 54 8.73 -3.06 -5.01
C LEU A 54 9.71 -1.94 -5.36
N ASP A 55 9.51 -0.73 -4.83
CA ASP A 55 10.18 0.47 -5.32
C ASP A 55 11.18 1.10 -4.34
N PHE A 56 11.10 0.77 -3.04
CA PHE A 56 12.08 1.21 -2.03
C PHE A 56 12.92 0.08 -1.45
N MET A 57 12.40 -1.16 -1.41
CA MET A 57 13.19 -2.35 -1.04
C MET A 57 13.76 -3.08 -2.26
N GLU A 58 13.62 -2.50 -3.46
CA GLU A 58 14.11 -3.05 -4.73
C GLU A 58 13.63 -4.48 -5.05
N LEU A 59 12.50 -4.93 -4.46
CA LEU A 59 11.94 -6.26 -4.74
C LEU A 59 11.45 -6.42 -6.19
N ARG A 60 11.38 -5.32 -6.94
CA ARG A 60 11.10 -5.33 -8.38
C ARG A 60 12.20 -6.00 -9.20
N THR A 61 13.46 -5.80 -8.83
CA THR A 61 14.65 -6.36 -9.52
C THR A 61 15.14 -7.64 -8.86
N ALA A 62 14.57 -8.00 -7.69
CA ALA A 62 14.81 -9.28 -7.02
C ALA A 62 14.39 -10.48 -7.88
N PRO A 63 14.95 -11.68 -7.62
CA PRO A 63 14.54 -12.90 -8.30
C PRO A 63 13.04 -13.16 -8.15
N LEU A 64 12.43 -13.70 -9.20
CA LEU A 64 10.97 -13.83 -9.35
C LEU A 64 10.29 -14.52 -8.16
N ILE A 65 10.95 -15.49 -7.53
CA ILE A 65 10.43 -16.23 -6.38
C ILE A 65 10.22 -15.28 -5.18
N LEU A 66 11.20 -14.44 -4.85
CA LEU A 66 11.09 -13.50 -3.73
C LEU A 66 9.99 -12.47 -3.99
N ARG A 67 9.90 -11.97 -5.22
CA ARG A 67 8.84 -11.06 -5.62
C ARG A 67 7.46 -11.72 -5.53
N ALA A 68 7.32 -12.95 -6.00
CA ALA A 68 6.06 -13.70 -5.92
C ALA A 68 5.63 -13.95 -4.47
N LEU A 69 6.56 -14.35 -3.60
CA LEU A 69 6.29 -14.53 -2.17
C LEU A 69 5.84 -13.23 -1.51
N PHE A 70 6.47 -12.10 -1.85
CA PHE A 70 6.08 -10.79 -1.34
C PHE A 70 4.70 -10.35 -1.84
N GLU A 71 4.41 -10.51 -3.13
CA GLU A 71 3.09 -10.18 -3.67
C GLU A 71 2.00 -11.08 -3.07
N ALA A 72 2.27 -12.38 -2.90
CA ALA A 72 1.38 -13.32 -2.20
C ALA A 72 1.16 -12.92 -0.73
N TYR A 73 2.22 -12.53 -0.03
CA TYR A 73 2.14 -12.00 1.34
C TYR A 73 1.22 -10.77 1.42
N CYS A 74 1.33 -9.83 0.49
CA CYS A 74 0.45 -8.66 0.46
C CYS A 74 -1.03 -9.05 0.32
N ILE A 75 -1.33 -9.96 -0.61
CA ILE A 75 -2.71 -10.45 -0.83
C ILE A 75 -3.23 -11.17 0.41
N MET A 76 -2.42 -12.06 0.99
CA MET A 76 -2.79 -12.82 2.18
C MET A 76 -3.01 -11.91 3.39
N LEU A 77 -2.14 -10.92 3.59
CA LEU A 77 -2.28 -9.92 4.65
C LEU A 77 -3.60 -9.16 4.53
N TRP A 78 -3.96 -8.71 3.32
CA TRP A 78 -5.23 -8.03 3.10
C TRP A 78 -6.43 -8.93 3.40
N MET A 79 -6.43 -10.15 2.85
CA MET A 79 -7.49 -11.13 3.05
C MET A 79 -7.71 -11.46 4.53
N VAL A 80 -6.63 -11.67 5.27
CA VAL A 80 -6.69 -12.00 6.71
C VAL A 80 -7.22 -10.81 7.50
N LEU A 81 -6.67 -9.61 7.30
CA LEU A 81 -7.09 -8.43 8.06
C LEU A 81 -8.54 -8.03 7.75
N ALA A 82 -8.93 -8.05 6.47
CA ALA A 82 -10.30 -7.78 6.07
C ALA A 82 -11.25 -8.85 6.59
N GLY A 83 -10.88 -10.14 6.50
CA GLY A 83 -11.66 -11.24 7.04
C GLY A 83 -11.86 -11.14 8.54
N MET A 84 -10.80 -10.86 9.29
CA MET A 84 -10.88 -10.63 10.74
C MET A 84 -11.84 -9.49 11.06
N TYR A 85 -11.71 -8.35 10.38
CA TYR A 85 -12.58 -7.19 10.63
C TYR A 85 -14.05 -7.43 10.25
N LEU A 86 -14.32 -8.25 9.24
CA LEU A 86 -15.68 -8.54 8.78
C LEU A 86 -16.38 -9.66 9.56
N LEU A 87 -15.61 -10.59 10.12
CA LEU A 87 -16.11 -11.85 10.69
C LEU A 87 -15.94 -11.95 12.21
N LEU A 88 -15.12 -11.10 12.83
CA LEU A 88 -14.86 -11.05 14.28
C LEU A 88 -15.27 -9.69 14.84
#